data_AF-A0A351MNQ9-F1
#
_entry.id   AF-A0A351MNQ9-F1
#
_cell.length_a   1.000
_cell.length_b   1.000
_cell.length_c   1.000
_cell.angle_alpha   90.00
_cell.angle_beta   90.00
_cell.angle_gamma   90.00
#
_symmetry.space_group_name_H-M   'P 1'
#
loop_
_entity.id
_entity.type
_entity.pdbx_description
1 polymer ?
#
loop_
_entity_poly.entity_id
_entity_poly.type
_entity_poly.pdbx_seq_one_letter_code
_entity_poly.pdbx_strand_id
1 'polypeptide(L)'
;MRATRWLTLLTLCALAVSAPLVGQPPAAWQARMASSADPSGGNDDRGHYVRVTDGRAVLADLPGSGVITRFWTANPNGVLRVYLDGADEPAIVWDLAREAAPKGGAPQGREAEVSRLGGGLLWWPWLTYRLGARVEVEGAQQLYYQLNYVDGHDAERQAAARRDALAVKAGAYTSAATTVPARGETVIANRSGAGQVTGLRLRLTPDSLALRRALRLR
;
A
#
# COMPACT_ATOMS: atom_id res chain seq x y z
N MET A 1 36.16 -53.07 -19.44
CA MET A 1 35.65 -51.74 -19.88
C MET A 1 34.15 -51.70 -19.57
N ARG A 2 33.72 -50.92 -18.57
CA ARG A 2 32.31 -50.77 -18.19
C ARG A 2 31.87 -49.37 -18.60
N ALA A 3 30.90 -49.29 -19.51
CA ALA A 3 30.32 -48.04 -19.96
C ALA A 3 29.26 -47.56 -18.95
N THR A 4 29.57 -46.48 -18.24
CA THR A 4 28.64 -45.81 -17.33
C THR A 4 27.61 -45.03 -18.16
N ARG A 5 26.34 -45.44 -18.09
CA ARG A 5 25.21 -44.71 -18.69
C ARG A 5 24.87 -43.52 -17.80
N TRP A 6 24.97 -42.31 -18.33
CA TRP A 6 24.43 -41.10 -17.71
C TRP A 6 22.94 -41.02 -18.03
N LEU A 7 22.09 -41.07 -17.00
CA LEU A 7 20.68 -40.70 -17.12
C LEU A 7 20.58 -39.17 -17.01
N THR A 8 20.39 -38.50 -18.14
CA THR A 8 20.01 -37.09 -18.17
C THR A 8 18.52 -36.99 -17.88
N LEU A 9 18.14 -36.64 -16.65
CA LEU A 9 16.77 -36.22 -16.35
C LEU A 9 16.56 -34.82 -16.93
N LEU A 10 15.88 -34.75 -18.08
CA LEU A 10 15.31 -33.52 -18.61
C LEU A 10 14.00 -33.25 -17.85
N THR A 11 14.09 -32.45 -16.79
CA THR A 11 12.89 -31.85 -16.19
C THR A 11 12.39 -30.78 -17.17
N LEU A 12 11.29 -31.09 -17.86
CA LEU A 12 10.53 -30.11 -18.63
C LEU A 12 9.87 -29.15 -17.61
N CYS A 13 10.54 -28.06 -17.26
CA CYS A 13 9.87 -26.91 -16.66
C CYS A 13 9.01 -26.27 -17.75
N ALA A 14 7.72 -26.61 -17.77
CA ALA A 14 6.75 -25.81 -18.49
C ALA A 14 6.70 -24.42 -17.84
N LEU A 15 7.47 -23.48 -18.38
CA LEU A 15 7.23 -22.06 -18.19
C LEU A 15 5.86 -21.77 -18.81
N ALA A 16 4.82 -21.76 -17.98
CA ALA A 16 3.56 -21.14 -18.34
C ALA A 16 3.82 -19.63 -18.44
N VAL A 17 4.35 -19.18 -19.57
CA VAL A 17 4.23 -17.79 -19.98
C VAL A 17 2.76 -17.61 -20.31
N SER A 18 2.00 -17.11 -19.35
CA SER A 18 0.65 -16.65 -19.62
C SER A 18 0.79 -15.42 -20.53
N ALA A 19 0.70 -15.65 -21.84
CA ALA A 19 0.50 -14.55 -22.78
C ALA A 19 -0.71 -13.74 -22.30
N PRO A 20 -0.68 -12.40 -22.35
CA PRO A 20 -1.89 -11.63 -22.10
C PRO A 20 -2.93 -12.10 -23.11
N LEU A 21 -4.07 -12.57 -22.63
CA LEU A 21 -5.22 -12.88 -23.47
C LEU A 21 -5.62 -11.58 -24.17
N VAL A 22 -5.15 -11.40 -25.40
CA VAL A 22 -5.64 -10.36 -26.31
C VAL A 22 -7.13 -10.63 -26.48
N GLY A 23 -7.97 -9.75 -25.91
CA GLY A 23 -9.42 -9.80 -26.09
C GLY A 23 -10.29 -10.01 -24.83
N GLN A 24 -9.74 -10.08 -23.61
CA GLN A 24 -10.59 -9.90 -22.43
C GLN A 24 -10.92 -8.41 -22.27
N PRO A 25 -12.21 -8.03 -22.09
CA PRO A 25 -12.52 -6.67 -21.66
C PRO A 25 -11.72 -6.41 -20.37
N PRO A 26 -11.19 -5.19 -20.16
CA PRO A 26 -10.48 -4.90 -18.91
C PRO A 26 -11.38 -5.35 -17.77
N ALA A 27 -10.86 -6.15 -16.84
CA ALA A 27 -11.57 -6.47 -15.61
C ALA A 27 -12.18 -5.16 -15.11
N ALA A 28 -13.50 -5.10 -14.92
CA ALA A 28 -14.22 -3.85 -14.73
C ALA A 28 -13.82 -3.25 -13.38
N TRP A 29 -12.67 -2.58 -13.35
CA TRP A 29 -12.15 -1.92 -12.18
C TRP A 29 -12.65 -0.49 -12.17
N GLN A 30 -13.02 -0.01 -10.99
CA GLN A 30 -13.56 1.33 -10.83
C GLN A 30 -12.90 2.01 -9.64
N ALA A 31 -12.34 3.19 -9.88
CA ALA A 31 -11.85 4.04 -8.81
C ALA A 31 -13.04 4.61 -8.04
N ARG A 32 -12.97 4.54 -6.71
CA ARG A 32 -14.01 5.00 -5.80
C ARG A 32 -13.42 5.71 -4.60
N MET A 33 -14.29 6.41 -3.88
CA MET A 33 -13.94 7.13 -2.68
C MET A 33 -15.08 7.03 -1.66
N ALA A 34 -14.72 6.73 -0.41
CA ALA A 34 -15.55 7.00 0.75
C ALA A 34 -14.96 8.22 1.47
N SER A 35 -15.81 9.12 1.95
CA SER A 35 -15.35 10.34 2.60
C SER A 35 -16.36 10.84 3.62
N SER A 36 -15.91 11.71 4.50
CA SER A 36 -16.78 12.44 5.42
C SER A 36 -17.57 13.58 4.75
N ALA A 37 -17.80 13.54 3.43
CA ALA A 37 -18.46 14.64 2.74
C ALA A 37 -19.90 14.80 3.24
N ASP A 38 -20.36 16.05 3.37
CA ASP A 38 -21.72 16.38 3.78
C ASP A 38 -22.73 15.80 2.79
N PRO A 39 -23.57 14.83 3.19
CA PRO A 39 -24.54 14.20 2.29
C PRO A 39 -25.59 15.16 1.73
N SER A 40 -25.79 16.33 2.37
CA SER A 40 -26.69 17.38 1.88
C SER A 40 -26.08 18.24 0.76
N GLY A 41 -24.76 18.13 0.54
CA GLY A 41 -24.00 19.03 -0.33
C GLY A 41 -23.64 20.37 0.32
N GLY A 42 -23.82 20.49 1.65
CA GLY A 42 -23.35 21.61 2.46
C GLY A 42 -21.84 21.58 2.69
N ASN A 43 -21.39 22.21 3.79
CA ASN A 43 -19.97 22.37 4.12
C ASN A 43 -19.60 21.77 5.49
N ASP A 44 -20.48 20.94 6.07
CA ASP A 44 -20.17 20.22 7.31
C ASP A 44 -19.49 18.87 6.99
N ASP A 45 -18.37 18.89 6.26
CA ASP A 45 -17.71 17.71 5.68
C ASP A 45 -16.91 16.85 6.69
N ARG A 46 -17.38 16.71 7.92
CA ARG A 46 -16.73 15.93 8.98
C ARG A 46 -17.72 15.05 9.72
N GLY A 47 -17.23 13.94 10.28
CA GLY A 47 -18.04 13.09 11.16
C GLY A 47 -19.13 12.29 10.44
N HIS A 48 -19.17 12.30 9.10
CA HIS A 48 -20.10 11.48 8.32
C HIS A 48 -19.53 10.07 8.11
N TYR A 49 -20.17 9.10 8.76
CA TYR A 49 -19.73 7.70 8.81
C TYR A 49 -20.82 6.79 8.27
N VAL A 50 -20.44 5.60 7.82
CA VAL A 50 -21.38 4.55 7.40
C VAL A 50 -22.27 4.14 8.58
N ARG A 51 -21.66 3.96 9.75
CA ARG A 51 -22.34 3.73 11.04
C ARG A 51 -21.41 4.02 12.20
N VAL A 52 -21.98 4.22 13.39
CA VAL A 52 -21.24 4.32 14.66
C VAL A 52 -21.81 3.31 15.65
N THR A 53 -20.95 2.54 16.30
CA THR A 53 -21.34 1.51 17.27
C THR A 53 -20.28 1.46 18.37
N ASP A 54 -20.68 1.57 19.64
CA ASP A 54 -19.79 1.46 20.82
C ASP A 54 -18.51 2.30 20.73
N GLY A 55 -18.63 3.55 20.27
CA GLY A 55 -17.49 4.47 20.14
C GLY A 55 -16.56 4.19 18.94
N ARG A 56 -16.91 3.23 18.08
CA ARG A 56 -16.25 2.95 16.79
C ARG A 56 -17.09 3.44 15.63
N ALA A 57 -16.50 4.26 14.78
CA ALA A 57 -17.09 4.73 13.54
C ALA A 57 -16.56 3.91 12.36
N VAL A 58 -17.47 3.38 11.54
CA VAL A 58 -17.13 2.73 10.26
C VAL A 58 -17.02 3.80 9.19
N LEU A 59 -15.82 3.97 8.68
CA LEU A 59 -15.48 4.90 7.60
C LEU A 59 -15.87 4.31 6.24
N ALA A 60 -15.66 3.01 6.08
CA ALA A 60 -16.01 2.28 4.86
C ALA A 60 -16.26 0.80 5.15
N ASP A 61 -17.22 0.22 4.42
CA ASP A 61 -17.49 -1.21 4.35
C ASP A 61 -17.50 -1.59 2.86
N LEU A 62 -16.40 -2.20 2.41
CA LEU A 62 -16.07 -2.40 1.00
C LEU A 62 -16.31 -3.86 0.63
N PRO A 63 -17.36 -4.20 -0.15
CA PRO A 63 -17.63 -5.58 -0.54
C PRO A 63 -16.78 -6.02 -1.74
N GLY A 64 -16.54 -7.32 -1.86
CA GLY A 64 -15.89 -7.92 -3.02
C GLY A 64 -14.37 -7.73 -3.03
N SER A 65 -13.76 -7.86 -4.21
CA SER A 65 -12.31 -7.73 -4.36
C SER A 65 -11.91 -6.31 -4.73
N GLY A 66 -10.80 -5.81 -4.16
CA GLY A 66 -10.31 -4.48 -4.47
C GLY A 66 -8.98 -4.14 -3.82
N VAL A 67 -8.60 -2.86 -3.93
CA VAL A 67 -7.38 -2.30 -3.34
C VAL A 67 -7.66 -0.95 -2.70
N ILE A 68 -7.32 -0.79 -1.43
CA ILE A 68 -7.24 0.52 -0.76
C ILE A 68 -5.93 1.20 -1.19
N THR A 69 -6.03 2.34 -1.84
CA THR A 69 -4.89 3.03 -2.45
C THR A 69 -4.46 4.27 -1.69
N ARG A 70 -5.38 4.91 -0.95
CA ARG A 70 -5.09 6.13 -0.19
C ARG A 70 -6.01 6.30 0.99
N PHE A 71 -5.46 6.78 2.10
CA PHE A 71 -6.21 7.36 3.20
C PHE A 71 -5.66 8.77 3.48
N TRP A 72 -6.54 9.72 3.73
CA TRP A 72 -6.18 11.08 4.12
C TRP A 72 -7.10 11.58 5.22
N THR A 73 -6.56 12.37 6.14
CA THR A 73 -7.34 13.11 7.15
C THR A 73 -6.71 14.47 7.46
N ALA A 74 -7.54 15.51 7.54
CA ALA A 74 -7.10 16.86 7.93
C ALA A 74 -6.83 16.99 9.43
N ASN A 75 -7.52 16.20 10.26
CA ASN A 75 -7.49 16.28 11.72
C ASN A 75 -7.25 14.90 12.33
N PRO A 76 -6.04 14.33 12.16
CA PRO A 76 -5.72 12.98 12.60
C PRO A 76 -5.99 12.80 14.10
N ASN A 77 -6.96 11.92 14.40
CA ASN A 77 -7.36 11.59 15.76
C ASN A 77 -7.90 10.16 15.81
N GLY A 78 -7.81 9.52 16.97
CA GLY A 78 -8.27 8.17 17.20
C GLY A 78 -7.37 7.09 16.62
N VAL A 79 -7.86 5.85 16.68
CA VAL A 79 -7.16 4.65 16.22
C VAL A 79 -7.86 4.09 14.99
N LEU A 80 -7.21 4.21 13.83
CA LEU A 80 -7.65 3.61 12.57
C LEU A 80 -7.38 2.10 12.59
N ARG A 81 -8.37 1.31 12.16
CA ARG A 81 -8.26 -0.14 12.00
C ARG A 81 -8.71 -0.55 10.61
N VAL A 82 -7.96 -1.42 9.96
CA VAL A 82 -8.30 -1.99 8.66
C VAL A 82 -8.40 -3.51 8.80
N TYR A 83 -9.59 -4.05 8.56
CA TYR A 83 -9.87 -5.48 8.51
C TYR A 83 -9.97 -5.89 7.05
N LEU A 84 -9.34 -7.00 6.70
CA LEU A 84 -9.33 -7.53 5.34
C LEU A 84 -9.99 -8.91 5.35
N ASP A 85 -10.76 -9.20 4.32
CA ASP A 85 -11.30 -10.52 4.03
C ASP A 85 -12.13 -11.16 5.15
N GLY A 86 -12.83 -10.33 5.93
CA GLY A 86 -13.67 -10.78 7.03
C GLY A 86 -12.91 -11.26 8.27
N ALA A 87 -11.60 -10.96 8.38
CA ALA A 87 -10.82 -11.29 9.56
C ALA A 87 -11.34 -10.56 10.81
N ASP A 88 -11.34 -11.26 11.95
CA ASP A 88 -11.73 -10.70 13.25
C ASP A 88 -10.67 -9.74 13.80
N GLU A 89 -9.39 -10.01 13.51
CA GLU A 89 -8.28 -9.14 13.89
C GLU A 89 -7.92 -8.17 12.76
N PRO A 90 -7.65 -6.88 13.07
CA PRO A 90 -7.29 -5.90 12.06
C PRO A 90 -5.88 -6.17 11.52
N ALA A 91 -5.74 -6.16 10.19
CA ALA A 91 -4.44 -6.24 9.53
C ALA A 91 -3.59 -4.99 9.80
N ILE A 92 -4.24 -3.84 9.98
CA ILE A 92 -3.61 -2.56 10.31
C ILE A 92 -4.25 -1.97 11.55
N VAL A 93 -3.42 -1.56 12.51
CA VAL A 93 -3.82 -0.72 13.65
C VAL A 93 -2.93 0.52 13.64
N TRP A 94 -3.53 1.70 13.60
CA TRP A 94 -2.80 2.95 13.46
C TRP A 94 -3.38 4.04 14.38
N ASP A 95 -2.63 4.42 15.40
CA ASP A 95 -2.92 5.59 16.23
C ASP A 95 -2.60 6.88 15.44
N LEU A 96 -3.63 7.53 14.91
CA LEU A 96 -3.48 8.70 14.04
C LEU A 96 -2.93 9.91 14.81
N ALA A 97 -3.32 10.08 16.07
CA ALA A 97 -2.90 11.22 16.88
C ALA A 97 -1.42 11.13 17.25
N ARG A 98 -0.95 9.95 17.66
CA ARG A 98 0.46 9.69 17.96
C ARG A 98 1.34 9.94 16.74
N GLU A 99 0.92 9.46 15.58
CA GLU A 99 1.72 9.59 14.36
C GLU A 99 1.64 10.99 13.74
N ALA A 100 0.61 11.75 14.10
CA ALA A 100 0.53 13.18 13.88
C ALA A 100 1.40 14.01 14.86
N ALA A 101 2.14 13.41 15.79
CA ALA A 101 3.15 14.13 16.57
C ALA A 101 4.45 14.38 15.78
N PRO A 102 5.25 15.42 16.07
CA PRO A 102 6.49 15.75 15.33
C PRO A 102 7.53 14.62 15.26
N LYS A 103 7.46 13.64 16.16
CA LYS A 103 8.32 12.45 16.21
C LYS A 103 7.56 11.14 15.93
N GLY A 104 6.32 11.24 15.46
CA GLY A 104 5.48 10.10 15.11
C GLY A 104 6.06 9.29 13.95
N GLY A 105 5.91 7.97 14.02
CA GLY A 105 6.17 7.00 12.97
C GLY A 105 4.93 6.72 12.12
N ALA A 106 4.86 5.54 11.52
CA ALA A 106 3.77 5.07 10.69
C ALA A 106 3.38 3.65 11.12
N PRO A 107 2.20 3.14 10.74
CA PRO A 107 1.75 1.85 11.24
C PRO A 107 2.71 0.75 10.80
N GLN A 108 3.15 -0.07 11.77
CA GLN A 108 3.89 -1.31 11.53
C GLN A 108 5.13 -1.13 10.62
N GLY A 109 5.85 -0.02 10.74
CA GLY A 109 7.06 0.25 9.93
C GLY A 109 6.79 0.77 8.52
N ARG A 110 5.57 1.22 8.21
CA ARG A 110 5.19 1.74 6.89
C ARG A 110 5.53 3.22 6.71
N GLU A 111 6.63 3.72 7.29
CA GLU A 111 6.93 5.15 7.29
C GLU A 111 7.04 5.72 5.88
N ALA A 112 7.60 4.96 4.94
CA ALA A 112 7.72 5.38 3.55
C ALA A 112 6.35 5.64 2.86
N GLU A 113 5.27 5.09 3.38
CA GLU A 113 3.91 5.22 2.84
C GLU A 113 3.14 6.40 3.43
N VAL A 114 3.69 7.07 4.46
CA VAL A 114 3.02 8.14 5.20
C VAL A 114 3.71 9.48 4.95
N SER A 115 2.93 10.54 4.81
CA SER A 115 3.42 11.91 4.66
C SER A 115 2.43 12.92 5.24
N ARG A 116 2.92 14.15 5.47
CA ARG A 116 2.07 15.29 5.82
C ARG A 116 2.01 16.25 4.65
N LEU A 117 0.92 16.18 3.90
CA LEU A 117 0.70 16.95 2.68
C LEU A 117 -0.77 17.33 2.59
N GLY A 118 -1.08 18.40 1.86
CA GLY A 118 -2.47 18.85 1.65
C GLY A 118 -3.19 19.21 2.94
N GLY A 119 -2.49 19.75 3.94
CA GLY A 119 -3.08 20.17 5.21
C GLY A 119 -3.42 19.04 6.19
N GLY A 120 -2.97 17.81 5.94
CA GLY A 120 -3.33 16.66 6.77
C GLY A 120 -2.31 15.52 6.78
N LEU A 121 -2.71 14.41 7.38
CA LEU A 121 -2.00 13.13 7.37
C LEU A 121 -2.44 12.33 6.15
N LEU A 122 -1.49 11.79 5.41
CA LEU A 122 -1.70 11.09 4.15
C LEU A 122 -0.97 9.75 4.16
N TRP A 123 -1.63 8.70 3.65
CA TRP A 123 -1.12 7.33 3.63
C TRP A 123 -1.47 6.63 2.30
N TRP A 124 -0.49 5.94 1.70
CA TRP A 124 -0.66 5.18 0.44
C TRP A 124 -0.35 3.70 0.61
N PRO A 125 -1.29 2.90 1.13
CA PRO A 125 -0.94 1.58 1.65
C PRO A 125 -0.99 0.44 0.65
N TRP A 126 -1.67 0.65 -0.48
CA TRP A 126 -1.91 -0.38 -1.49
C TRP A 126 -2.41 -1.70 -0.88
N LEU A 127 -3.45 -1.67 -0.04
CA LEU A 127 -3.96 -2.88 0.65
C LEU A 127 -4.97 -3.60 -0.24
N THR A 128 -4.58 -4.78 -0.73
CA THR A 128 -5.44 -5.68 -1.49
C THR A 128 -6.36 -6.48 -0.58
N TYR A 129 -7.60 -6.71 -1.01
CA TYR A 129 -8.57 -7.61 -0.35
C TYR A 129 -9.38 -8.35 -1.42
N ARG A 130 -9.84 -9.56 -1.09
CA ARG A 130 -10.56 -10.49 -1.98
C ARG A 130 -12.06 -10.58 -1.69
N LEU A 131 -12.45 -10.66 -0.42
CA LEU A 131 -13.84 -10.81 0.01
C LEU A 131 -14.46 -9.46 0.40
N GLY A 132 -13.64 -8.58 0.96
CA GLY A 132 -14.02 -7.23 1.33
C GLY A 132 -13.01 -6.60 2.28
N ALA A 133 -13.21 -5.32 2.60
CA ALA A 133 -12.43 -4.61 3.61
C ALA A 133 -13.33 -3.71 4.45
N ARG A 134 -13.09 -3.69 5.77
CA ARG A 134 -13.75 -2.77 6.69
C ARG A 134 -12.73 -1.82 7.28
N VAL A 135 -13.03 -0.53 7.23
CA VAL A 135 -12.16 0.52 7.77
C VAL A 135 -12.89 1.26 8.87
N GLU A 136 -12.31 1.27 10.07
CA GLU A 136 -12.91 1.82 11.28
C GLU A 136 -11.98 2.84 11.93
N VAL A 137 -12.56 3.79 12.66
CA VAL A 137 -11.82 4.62 13.62
C VAL A 137 -12.49 4.54 14.99
N GLU A 138 -11.67 4.32 16.02
CA GLU A 138 -12.09 4.37 17.42
C GLU A 138 -11.65 5.69 18.05
N GLY A 139 -12.52 6.32 18.84
CA GLY A 139 -12.18 7.53 19.58
C GLY A 139 -12.13 8.82 18.76
N ALA A 140 -12.67 8.81 17.53
CA ALA A 140 -12.83 10.01 16.71
C ALA A 140 -14.27 10.13 16.20
N GLN A 141 -14.93 11.25 16.50
CA GLN A 141 -16.33 11.52 16.11
C GLN A 141 -16.49 12.64 15.07
N GLN A 142 -15.43 13.41 14.81
CA GLN A 142 -15.46 14.60 13.94
C GLN A 142 -14.32 14.56 12.92
N LEU A 143 -14.02 13.36 12.42
CA LEU A 143 -12.90 13.14 11.51
C LEU A 143 -13.25 13.65 10.10
N TYR A 144 -12.40 14.49 9.53
CA TYR A 144 -12.33 14.71 8.09
C TYR A 144 -11.56 13.55 7.49
N TYR A 145 -12.13 12.80 6.54
CA TYR A 145 -11.40 11.73 5.88
C TYR A 145 -11.74 11.57 4.40
N GLN A 146 -10.76 11.02 3.68
CA GLN A 146 -10.93 10.46 2.35
C GLN A 146 -10.25 9.09 2.31
N LEU A 147 -10.99 8.08 1.89
CA LEU A 147 -10.50 6.73 1.61
C LEU A 147 -10.72 6.44 0.13
N ASN A 148 -9.63 6.34 -0.63
CA ASN A 148 -9.69 5.98 -2.05
C ASN A 148 -9.37 4.50 -2.21
N TYR A 149 -10.13 3.86 -3.10
CA TYR A 149 -9.99 2.45 -3.40
C TYR A 149 -10.36 2.15 -4.84
N VAL A 150 -10.02 0.96 -5.31
CA VAL A 150 -10.38 0.43 -6.62
C VAL A 150 -11.13 -0.88 -6.42
N ASP A 151 -12.39 -0.91 -6.87
CA ASP A 151 -13.23 -2.12 -6.90
C ASP A 151 -12.89 -2.98 -8.11
N GLY A 152 -13.24 -4.27 -8.06
CA GLY A 152 -13.11 -5.19 -9.20
C GLY A 152 -11.67 -5.42 -9.65
N HIS A 153 -10.71 -4.90 -8.88
CA HIS A 153 -9.31 -5.19 -9.08
C HIS A 153 -9.08 -6.64 -8.69
N ASP A 154 -8.61 -7.45 -9.64
CA ASP A 154 -8.52 -8.90 -9.49
C ASP A 154 -7.51 -9.26 -8.39
N ALA A 155 -8.03 -9.35 -7.17
CA ALA A 155 -7.26 -9.56 -5.97
C ALA A 155 -6.58 -10.92 -6.00
N GLU A 156 -7.08 -11.91 -6.75
CA GLU A 156 -6.41 -13.21 -6.91
C GLU A 156 -5.13 -13.10 -7.72
N ARG A 157 -5.09 -12.29 -8.79
CA ARG A 157 -3.86 -12.07 -9.57
C ARG A 157 -2.76 -11.41 -8.73
N GLN A 158 -3.10 -10.49 -7.84
CA GLN A 158 -2.11 -9.88 -6.94
C GLN A 158 -1.91 -10.63 -5.62
N ALA A 159 -2.89 -11.35 -5.08
CA ALA A 159 -2.73 -12.17 -3.87
C ALA A 159 -1.93 -13.44 -4.16
N ALA A 160 -1.99 -13.98 -5.38
CA ALA A 160 -1.04 -14.97 -5.86
C ALA A 160 0.37 -14.37 -5.90
N ALA A 161 0.54 -13.21 -6.56
CA ALA A 161 1.82 -12.49 -6.56
C ALA A 161 2.32 -12.08 -5.15
N ARG A 162 1.41 -11.78 -4.21
CA ARG A 162 1.69 -11.37 -2.83
C ARG A 162 1.94 -12.54 -1.89
N ARG A 163 1.28 -13.69 -2.01
CA ARG A 163 1.58 -14.88 -1.19
C ARG A 163 3.02 -15.34 -1.45
N ASP A 164 3.43 -15.30 -2.71
CA ASP A 164 4.82 -15.57 -3.09
C ASP A 164 5.78 -14.47 -2.56
N ALA A 165 5.33 -13.22 -2.48
CA ALA A 165 6.14 -12.09 -1.97
C ALA A 165 6.16 -11.95 -0.43
N LEU A 166 5.13 -12.39 0.30
CA LEU A 166 4.99 -12.29 1.77
C LEU A 166 5.53 -13.53 2.49
N ALA A 167 5.71 -14.65 1.79
CA ALA A 167 6.52 -15.77 2.27
C ALA A 167 8.01 -15.39 2.40
N VAL A 168 8.42 -14.27 1.76
CA VAL A 168 9.70 -13.63 2.00
C VAL A 168 9.60 -12.84 3.30
N LYS A 169 10.31 -13.31 4.34
CA LYS A 169 10.54 -12.55 5.58
C LYS A 169 10.88 -11.11 5.20
N ALA A 170 10.10 -10.13 5.69
CA ALA A 170 10.39 -8.72 5.46
C ALA A 170 11.88 -8.48 5.80
N GLY A 171 12.69 -8.27 4.77
CA GLY A 171 14.10 -7.99 4.97
C GLY A 171 14.21 -6.71 5.79
N ALA A 172 15.15 -6.66 6.72
CA ALA A 172 15.43 -5.45 7.45
C ALA A 172 15.54 -4.27 6.49
N TYR A 173 14.95 -3.12 6.84
CA TYR A 173 15.14 -1.87 6.12
C TYR A 173 16.64 -1.64 5.96
N THR A 174 17.15 -1.75 4.74
CA THR A 174 18.55 -1.40 4.49
C THR A 174 18.60 0.10 4.26
N SER A 175 18.97 0.85 5.29
CA SER A 175 19.42 2.23 5.12
C SER A 175 20.84 2.22 4.56
N ALA A 176 21.03 2.83 3.39
CA ALA A 176 22.36 3.09 2.84
C ALA A 176 22.51 4.59 2.58
N ALA A 177 23.62 5.17 3.02
CA ALA A 177 24.05 6.50 2.61
C ALA A 177 25.10 6.32 1.50
N THR A 178 24.92 7.00 0.37
CA THR A 178 25.87 6.95 -0.74
C THR A 178 25.93 8.31 -1.42
N THR A 179 27.11 8.65 -1.94
CA THR A 179 27.30 9.85 -2.76
C THR A 179 27.06 9.48 -4.21
N VAL A 180 26.13 10.18 -4.87
CA VAL A 180 25.94 10.06 -6.31
C VAL A 180 27.05 10.89 -6.98
N PRO A 181 27.95 10.30 -7.77
CA PRO A 181 29.00 11.05 -8.46
C PRO A 181 28.39 12.05 -9.47
N ALA A 182 29.09 13.15 -9.72
CA ALA A 182 28.64 14.15 -10.67
C ALA A 182 28.40 13.53 -12.06
N ARG A 183 27.17 13.65 -12.56
CA ARG A 183 26.69 13.04 -13.82
C ARG A 183 26.75 11.50 -13.88
N GLY A 184 26.84 10.83 -12.73
CA GLY A 184 26.79 9.37 -12.65
C GLY A 184 25.48 8.84 -12.07
N GLU A 185 25.45 7.52 -11.88
CA GLU A 185 24.38 6.79 -11.21
C GLU A 185 24.96 6.02 -10.02
N THR A 186 24.12 5.67 -9.06
CA THR A 186 24.51 4.80 -7.94
C THR A 186 23.38 3.81 -7.69
N VAL A 187 23.74 2.59 -7.30
CA VAL A 187 22.80 1.54 -6.94
C VAL A 187 22.61 1.56 -5.43
N ILE A 188 21.46 2.06 -4.98
CA ILE A 188 21.11 2.16 -3.56
C ILE A 188 20.67 0.83 -2.95
N ALA A 189 20.17 -0.08 -3.79
CA ALA A 189 19.83 -1.45 -3.44
C ALA A 189 19.79 -2.28 -4.71
N ASN A 190 20.39 -3.47 -4.66
CA ASN A 190 20.16 -4.53 -5.63
C ASN A 190 19.37 -5.63 -4.92
N ARG A 191 18.29 -6.11 -5.55
CA ARG A 191 17.44 -7.18 -5.05
C ARG A 191 17.10 -8.11 -6.21
N SER A 192 17.23 -9.41 -5.95
CA SER A 192 16.88 -10.46 -6.90
C SER A 192 15.99 -11.49 -6.19
N GLY A 193 15.15 -12.17 -6.97
CA GLY A 193 14.14 -13.09 -6.47
C GLY A 193 12.70 -12.59 -6.72
N ALA A 194 11.73 -13.46 -6.47
CA ALA A 194 10.32 -13.11 -6.55
C ALA A 194 9.95 -12.13 -5.42
N GLY A 195 9.29 -11.02 -5.75
CA GLY A 195 8.88 -10.01 -4.79
C GLY A 195 8.54 -8.66 -5.43
N GLN A 196 8.19 -7.67 -4.61
CA GLN A 196 7.92 -6.29 -5.05
C GLN A 196 8.63 -5.29 -4.12
N VAL A 197 9.14 -4.20 -4.70
CA VAL A 197 9.55 -3.01 -3.94
C VAL A 197 8.29 -2.24 -3.57
N THR A 198 7.95 -2.22 -2.28
CA THR A 198 6.72 -1.56 -1.78
C THR A 198 6.91 -0.09 -1.44
N GLY A 199 8.15 0.36 -1.27
CA GLY A 199 8.46 1.75 -0.98
C GLY A 199 9.94 2.06 -1.14
N LEU A 200 10.22 3.29 -1.57
CA LEU A 200 11.56 3.86 -1.62
C LEU A 200 11.52 5.26 -1.02
N ARG A 201 12.26 5.48 0.07
CA ARG A 201 12.45 6.82 0.65
C ARG A 201 13.87 7.30 0.35
N LEU A 202 13.97 8.39 -0.41
CA LEU A 202 15.24 9.05 -0.70
C LEU A 202 15.31 10.38 0.05
N ARG A 203 16.38 10.58 0.82
CA ARG A 203 16.73 11.88 1.38
C ARG A 203 17.96 12.39 0.62
N LEU A 204 17.78 13.45 -0.17
CA LEU A 204 18.87 14.08 -0.90
C LEU A 204 19.42 15.24 -0.06
N THR A 205 20.72 15.22 0.21
CA THR A 205 21.43 16.31 0.87
C THR A 205 22.42 16.90 -0.13
N PRO A 206 22.03 17.91 -0.93
CA PRO A 206 22.93 18.48 -1.93
C PRO A 206 23.93 19.44 -1.27
N ASP A 207 25.21 19.33 -1.65
CA ASP A 207 26.24 20.31 -1.27
C ASP A 207 26.10 21.62 -2.09
N SER A 208 25.47 21.56 -3.27
CA SER A 208 25.07 22.72 -4.07
C SER A 208 23.85 22.40 -4.94
N LEU A 209 22.84 23.27 -4.91
CA LEU A 209 21.56 23.10 -5.61
C LEU A 209 21.68 23.37 -7.12
N ALA A 210 22.41 22.53 -7.85
CA ALA A 210 22.23 22.40 -9.29
C ALA A 210 21.16 21.35 -9.56
N LEU A 211 19.88 21.74 -9.38
CA LEU A 211 18.72 20.87 -9.52
C LEU A 211 18.65 20.30 -10.94
N ARG A 212 19.15 19.07 -11.15
CA ARG A 212 19.04 18.37 -12.44
C ARG A 212 17.65 17.72 -12.56
N ARG A 213 17.01 18.01 -13.70
CA ARG A 213 15.57 17.88 -13.98
C ARG A 213 14.99 16.46 -14.10
N ALA A 214 15.66 15.38 -13.67
CA ALA A 214 15.06 14.04 -13.78
C ALA A 214 15.66 13.02 -12.82
N LEU A 215 14.84 12.51 -11.89
CA LEU A 215 15.03 11.20 -11.28
C LEU A 215 14.56 10.15 -12.28
N ARG A 216 15.40 9.19 -12.66
CA ARG A 216 15.02 8.04 -13.48
C ARG A 216 15.17 6.77 -12.64
N LEU A 217 14.07 6.07 -12.41
CA LEU A 217 14.08 4.70 -11.90
C LEU A 217 14.29 3.77 -13.10
N ARG A 218 15.33 2.93 -13.05
CA ARG A 218 15.63 1.91 -14.05
C ARG A 218 15.49 0.54 -13.42
#